data_AF-A0AAV8WZ61-F1
#
_entry.id   AF-A0AAV8WZ61-F1
#
_cell.length_a   1.000
_cell.length_b   1.000
_cell.length_c   1.000
_cell.angle_alpha   90.00
_cell.angle_beta   90.00
_cell.angle_gamma   90.00
#
_symmetry.space_group_name_H-M   'P 1'
#
loop_
_entity.id
_entity.type
_entity.pdbx_description
1 polymer ?
#
loop_
_entity_poly.entity_id
_entity_poly.type
_entity_poly.pdbx_seq_one_letter_code
_entity_poly.pdbx_strand_id
1 'polypeptide(L)'
;MCTNVNMKDLITAHHEMAHIHYFMQYKNQPKVFRDGANPAFHEAIGEAIGLSVGTPRHLQALGLVQASVDDTAVDINYLYSMALEKVVFLPYAYVMDKWRYDVFKGEVGKDQYNCHWWRLSEQYQGIKPPVLRSEIDFDPGAKYHIPANIPYLR
;
A
#
# COMPACT_ATOMS: atom_id res chain seq x y z
N MET A 1 8.61 -12.92 -2.35
CA MET A 1 7.43 -13.22 -1.51
C MET A 1 7.72 -14.49 -0.72
N CYS A 2 7.60 -14.47 0.62
CA CYS A 2 7.71 -15.65 1.49
C CYS A 2 6.30 -16.11 1.89
N THR A 3 5.63 -16.78 0.96
CA THR A 3 4.19 -17.10 1.01
C THR A 3 3.83 -18.07 2.12
N ASN A 4 2.77 -17.76 2.87
CA ASN A 4 2.12 -18.66 3.82
C ASN A 4 0.70 -19.00 3.36
N VAL A 5 0.10 -20.03 3.97
CA VAL A 5 -1.26 -20.46 3.65
C VAL A 5 -2.27 -19.59 4.40
N ASN A 6 -2.64 -18.45 3.82
CA ASN A 6 -3.67 -17.55 4.35
C ASN A 6 -4.28 -16.67 3.24
N MET A 7 -5.41 -16.00 3.54
CA MET A 7 -6.14 -15.17 2.58
C MET A 7 -5.34 -13.95 2.09
N LYS A 8 -4.56 -13.33 2.98
CA LYS A 8 -3.72 -12.18 2.64
C LYS A 8 -2.69 -12.54 1.57
N ASP A 9 -2.00 -13.66 1.75
CA ASP A 9 -0.97 -14.13 0.83
C ASP A 9 -1.58 -14.66 -0.48
N LEU A 10 -2.81 -15.19 -0.45
CA LEU A 10 -3.56 -15.52 -1.68
C LEU A 10 -3.84 -14.27 -2.53
N ILE A 11 -4.33 -13.19 -1.91
CA ILE A 11 -4.60 -11.92 -2.60
C ILE A 11 -3.28 -11.30 -3.08
N THR A 12 -2.25 -11.30 -2.23
CA THR A 12 -0.90 -10.80 -2.59
C THR A 12 -0.33 -11.58 -3.77
N ALA A 13 -0.48 -12.91 -3.82
CA ALA A 13 0.00 -13.70 -4.95
C ALA A 13 -0.68 -13.28 -6.27
N HIS A 14 -1.97 -12.96 -6.25
CA HIS A 14 -2.67 -12.45 -7.45
C HIS A 14 -2.22 -11.04 -7.82
N HIS A 15 -1.98 -10.16 -6.85
CA HIS A 15 -1.40 -8.83 -7.06
C HIS A 15 -0.05 -8.92 -7.78
N GLU A 16 0.86 -9.73 -7.24
CA GLU A 16 2.20 -9.91 -7.82
C GLU A 16 2.13 -10.59 -9.20
N MET A 17 1.20 -11.53 -9.41
CA MET A 17 1.00 -12.15 -10.71
C MET A 17 0.44 -11.16 -11.74
N ALA A 18 -0.38 -10.19 -11.33
CA ALA A 18 -0.85 -9.13 -12.21
C ALA A 18 0.30 -8.25 -12.71
N HIS A 19 1.30 -7.97 -11.87
CA HIS A 19 2.54 -7.30 -12.32
C HIS A 19 3.25 -8.11 -13.41
N ILE A 20 3.39 -9.43 -13.22
CA ILE A 20 3.99 -10.32 -14.24
C ILE A 20 3.16 -10.31 -15.52
N HIS A 21 1.84 -10.38 -15.43
CA HIS A 21 0.98 -10.27 -16.60
C HIS A 21 1.17 -8.94 -17.31
N TYR A 22 1.30 -7.82 -16.59
CA TYR A 22 1.52 -6.52 -17.19
C TYR A 22 2.87 -6.48 -17.93
N PHE A 23 3.93 -7.02 -17.32
CA PHE A 23 5.25 -7.20 -17.96
C PHE A 23 5.16 -7.98 -19.26
N MET A 24 4.35 -9.05 -19.28
CA MET A 24 4.14 -9.87 -20.47
C MET A 24 3.42 -9.11 -21.59
N GLN A 25 2.49 -8.20 -21.27
CA GLN A 25 1.73 -7.45 -22.26
C GLN A 25 2.60 -6.46 -23.04
N TYR A 26 3.49 -5.73 -22.35
CA TYR A 26 4.37 -4.77 -23.02
C TYR A 26 5.73 -5.35 -23.43
N LYS A 27 5.94 -6.67 -23.32
CA LYS A 27 7.24 -7.32 -23.60
C LYS A 27 7.80 -7.06 -25.00
N ASN A 28 6.95 -6.73 -25.98
CA ASN A 28 7.35 -6.46 -27.36
C ASN A 28 7.59 -4.97 -27.65
N GLN A 29 7.32 -4.07 -26.70
CA GLN A 29 7.64 -2.65 -26.85
C GLN A 29 9.17 -2.44 -26.88
N PRO A 30 9.68 -1.33 -27.45
CA PRO A 30 11.07 -0.92 -27.27
C PRO A 30 11.43 -0.85 -25.79
N LYS A 31 12.67 -1.20 -25.42
CA LYS A 31 13.09 -1.35 -24.01
C LYS A 31 12.73 -0.15 -23.13
N VAL A 32 12.83 1.06 -23.67
CA VAL A 32 12.52 2.32 -22.98
C VAL A 32 11.03 2.53 -22.68
N PHE A 33 10.13 1.78 -23.32
CA PHE A 33 8.67 1.83 -23.15
C PHE A 33 8.11 0.58 -22.46
N ARG A 34 8.98 -0.24 -21.84
CA ARG A 34 8.57 -1.45 -21.09
C ARG A 34 8.32 -1.13 -19.63
N ASP A 35 7.43 -0.18 -19.39
CA ASP A 35 7.03 0.24 -18.05
C ASP A 35 5.55 0.68 -18.06
N GLY A 36 4.99 0.93 -16.88
CA GLY A 36 3.65 1.47 -16.74
C GLY A 36 3.56 2.86 -17.36
N ALA A 37 2.35 3.30 -17.72
CA ALA A 37 2.15 4.64 -18.27
C ALA A 37 2.66 5.74 -17.33
N ASN A 38 2.57 5.48 -16.02
CA ASN A 38 3.27 6.17 -14.94
C ASN A 38 3.41 5.16 -13.76
N PRO A 39 4.14 5.50 -12.68
CA PRO A 39 4.38 4.58 -11.56
C PRO A 39 3.10 4.04 -10.88
N ALA A 40 1.97 4.74 -10.99
CA ALA A 40 0.68 4.33 -10.42
C ALA A 40 0.08 3.11 -11.12
N PHE A 41 0.25 3.03 -12.44
CA PHE A 41 -0.47 2.04 -13.26
C PHE A 41 -0.09 0.61 -12.89
N HIS A 42 1.17 0.38 -12.54
CA HIS A 42 1.61 -0.93 -12.09
C HIS A 42 0.86 -1.37 -10.84
N GLU A 43 0.92 -0.60 -9.77
CA GLU A 43 0.25 -0.97 -8.51
C GLU A 43 -1.28 -1.00 -8.68
N ALA A 44 -1.86 -0.06 -9.42
CA ALA A 44 -3.31 -0.01 -9.63
C ALA A 44 -3.86 -1.27 -10.32
N ILE A 45 -3.12 -1.86 -11.26
CA ILE A 45 -3.52 -3.11 -11.90
C ILE A 45 -3.48 -4.27 -10.91
N GLY A 46 -2.42 -4.36 -10.10
CA GLY A 46 -2.31 -5.37 -9.03
C GLY A 46 -3.47 -5.27 -8.04
N GLU A 47 -3.74 -4.06 -7.55
CA GLU A 47 -4.80 -3.79 -6.60
C GLU A 47 -6.19 -4.12 -7.18
N ALA A 48 -6.45 -3.77 -8.44
CA ALA A 48 -7.72 -4.06 -9.09
C ALA A 48 -8.01 -5.58 -9.19
N ILE A 49 -6.98 -6.37 -9.47
CA ILE A 49 -7.10 -7.84 -9.45
C ILE A 49 -7.31 -8.33 -8.02
N GLY A 50 -6.55 -7.82 -7.04
CA GLY A 50 -6.70 -8.16 -5.63
C GLY A 50 -8.13 -7.92 -5.10
N LEU A 51 -8.74 -6.79 -5.47
CA LEU A 51 -10.13 -6.46 -5.15
C LEU A 51 -11.12 -7.50 -5.67
N SER A 52 -10.91 -7.98 -6.89
CA SER A 52 -11.79 -8.99 -7.50
C SER A 52 -11.64 -10.35 -6.81
N VAL A 53 -10.41 -10.73 -6.49
CA VAL A 53 -10.06 -12.01 -5.84
C VAL A 53 -10.59 -12.08 -4.41
N GLY A 54 -10.58 -10.95 -3.68
CA GLY A 54 -11.07 -10.88 -2.31
C GLY A 54 -12.59 -11.00 -2.15
N THR A 55 -13.35 -10.99 -3.26
CA THR A 55 -14.82 -11.02 -3.18
C THR A 55 -15.36 -12.40 -2.74
N PRO A 56 -16.43 -12.47 -1.93
CA PRO A 56 -17.06 -13.74 -1.55
C PRO A 56 -17.48 -14.60 -2.76
N ARG A 57 -17.96 -13.94 -3.82
CA ARG A 57 -18.36 -14.61 -5.07
C ARG A 57 -17.18 -15.31 -5.76
N HIS A 58 -16.00 -14.68 -5.80
CA HIS A 58 -14.81 -15.29 -6.37
C HIS A 58 -14.32 -16.47 -5.52
N LEU A 59 -14.27 -16.30 -4.19
CA LEU A 59 -13.87 -17.36 -3.27
C LEU A 59 -14.81 -18.58 -3.33
N GLN A 60 -16.11 -18.36 -3.55
CA GLN A 60 -17.08 -19.43 -3.78
C GLN A 60 -16.78 -20.19 -5.08
N ALA A 61 -16.45 -19.49 -6.17
CA ALA A 61 -16.08 -20.11 -7.44
C ALA A 61 -14.82 -20.97 -7.34
N LEU A 62 -13.90 -20.63 -6.43
CA LEU A 62 -12.71 -21.42 -6.09
C LEU A 62 -13.00 -22.57 -5.11
N GLY A 63 -14.22 -22.71 -4.59
CA GLY A 63 -14.59 -23.71 -3.58
C GLY A 63 -14.02 -23.43 -2.19
N LEU A 64 -13.54 -22.20 -1.92
CA LEU A 64 -12.98 -21.79 -0.63
C LEU A 64 -14.06 -21.32 0.35
N VAL A 65 -15.25 -20.98 -0.15
CA VAL A 65 -16.44 -20.60 0.62
C VAL A 65 -17.64 -21.38 0.09
N GLN A 66 -18.48 -21.95 0.96
CA GLN A 66 -19.59 -22.81 0.53
C GLN A 66 -20.76 -22.01 -0.06
N ALA A 67 -21.11 -20.87 0.53
CA ALA A 67 -22.19 -20.02 0.07
C ALA A 67 -21.78 -18.55 0.18
N SER A 68 -21.97 -17.77 -0.89
CA SER A 68 -22.01 -16.31 -0.77
C SER A 68 -23.35 -15.92 -0.17
N VAL A 69 -23.33 -15.29 1.00
CA VAL A 69 -24.52 -14.72 1.61
C VAL A 69 -24.69 -13.30 1.07
N ASP A 70 -25.79 -13.07 0.37
CA ASP A 70 -26.21 -11.74 -0.09
C ASP A 70 -27.06 -11.11 1.03
N ASP A 71 -26.37 -10.53 2.02
CA ASP A 71 -26.96 -9.88 3.18
C ASP A 71 -26.29 -8.52 3.42
N THR A 72 -27.10 -7.49 3.62
CA THR A 72 -26.61 -6.12 3.85
C THR A 72 -25.67 -6.04 5.05
N ALA A 73 -25.87 -6.83 6.10
CA ALA A 73 -24.96 -6.83 7.24
C ALA A 73 -23.57 -7.39 6.88
N VAL A 74 -23.51 -8.41 6.02
CA VAL A 74 -22.26 -8.97 5.49
C VAL A 74 -21.56 -7.96 4.60
N ASP A 75 -22.30 -7.27 3.74
CA ASP A 75 -21.74 -6.21 2.88
C ASP A 75 -21.16 -5.05 3.68
N ILE A 76 -21.85 -4.61 4.74
CA ILE A 76 -21.33 -3.56 5.63
C ILE A 76 -20.01 -4.01 6.28
N ASN A 77 -19.92 -5.24 6.76
CA ASN A 77 -18.69 -5.78 7.35
C ASN A 77 -17.54 -5.87 6.33
N TYR A 78 -17.86 -6.28 5.10
CA TYR A 78 -16.90 -6.33 4.00
C TYR A 78 -16.40 -4.92 3.65
N LEU A 79 -17.31 -3.97 3.42
CA LEU A 79 -16.96 -2.59 3.10
C LEU A 79 -16.20 -1.91 4.23
N TYR A 80 -16.52 -2.20 5.48
CA TYR A 80 -15.78 -1.69 6.64
C TYR A 80 -14.34 -2.24 6.67
N SER A 81 -14.17 -3.54 6.43
CA SER A 81 -12.84 -4.17 6.34
C SER A 81 -12.03 -3.59 5.17
N MET A 82 -12.67 -3.39 4.01
CA MET A 82 -12.09 -2.71 2.86
C MET A 82 -11.67 -1.27 3.17
N ALA A 83 -12.49 -0.53 3.92
CA ALA A 83 -12.18 0.84 4.33
C ALA A 83 -10.97 0.89 5.28
N LEU A 84 -10.88 -0.04 6.23
CA LEU A 84 -9.73 -0.16 7.12
C LEU A 84 -8.43 -0.44 6.35
N GLU A 85 -8.48 -1.18 5.24
CA GLU A 85 -7.30 -1.45 4.43
C GLU A 85 -6.96 -0.29 3.48
N LYS A 86 -7.96 0.25 2.75
CA LYS A 86 -7.72 1.18 1.65
C LYS A 86 -7.82 2.64 2.07
N VAL A 87 -8.80 3.01 2.89
CA VAL A 87 -9.05 4.42 3.26
C VAL A 87 -8.06 4.89 4.32
N VAL A 88 -7.83 4.07 5.36
CA VAL A 88 -6.87 4.39 6.43
C VAL A 88 -5.43 4.47 5.92
N PHE A 89 -5.12 3.79 4.81
CA PHE A 89 -3.80 3.83 4.17
C PHE A 89 -3.50 5.18 3.48
N LEU A 90 -4.50 5.89 2.96
CA LEU A 90 -4.31 7.14 2.21
C LEU A 90 -3.50 8.20 2.99
N PRO A 91 -3.85 8.56 4.24
CA PRO A 91 -3.06 9.54 5.00
C PRO A 91 -1.65 9.02 5.31
N TYR A 92 -1.48 7.71 5.55
CA TYR A 92 -0.16 7.11 5.77
C TYR A 92 0.74 7.24 4.54
N ALA A 93 0.23 6.90 3.36
CA ALA A 93 0.94 7.03 2.09
C ALA A 93 1.33 8.48 1.79
N TYR A 94 0.41 9.42 2.02
CA TYR A 94 0.64 10.84 1.82
C TYR A 94 1.73 11.39 2.75
N VAL A 95 1.71 11.04 4.03
CA VAL A 95 2.70 11.50 5.02
C VAL A 95 4.12 11.10 4.63
N MET A 96 4.33 9.89 4.10
CA MET A 96 5.67 9.43 3.73
C MET A 96 6.34 10.28 2.67
N ASP A 97 5.69 10.48 1.53
CA ASP A 97 6.32 11.25 0.47
C ASP A 97 6.24 12.75 0.74
N LYS A 98 5.24 13.24 1.50
CA LYS A 98 5.28 14.62 2.01
C LYS A 98 6.53 14.86 2.85
N TRP A 99 6.80 13.98 3.82
CA TRP A 99 7.99 14.08 4.66
C TRP A 99 9.28 14.07 3.81
N ARG A 100 9.39 13.14 2.86
CA ARG A 100 10.56 13.07 1.96
C ARG A 100 10.73 14.32 1.11
N TYR A 101 9.65 14.85 0.56
CA TYR A 101 9.70 16.07 -0.26
C TYR A 101 10.13 17.28 0.57
N ASP A 102 9.60 17.44 1.78
CA ASP A 102 9.99 18.52 2.69
C ASP A 102 11.50 18.40 3.04
N VAL A 103 12.01 17.18 3.25
CA VAL A 103 13.46 16.91 3.46
C VAL A 103 14.29 17.22 2.21
N PHE A 104 13.88 16.74 1.03
CA PHE A 104 14.64 16.91 -0.22
C PHE A 104 14.69 18.36 -0.68
N LYS A 105 13.66 19.17 -0.38
CA LYS A 105 13.67 20.61 -0.62
C LYS A 105 14.53 21.39 0.38
N GLY A 106 14.96 20.77 1.47
CA GLY A 106 15.67 21.43 2.56
C GLY A 106 14.76 22.28 3.46
N GLU A 107 13.43 22.09 3.42
CA GLU A 107 12.49 22.74 4.34
C GLU A 107 12.60 22.18 5.77
N VAL A 108 13.17 20.97 5.91
CA VAL A 108 13.36 20.27 7.19
C VAL A 108 14.82 19.89 7.35
N GLY A 109 15.44 20.40 8.41
CA GLY A 109 16.82 20.07 8.79
C GLY A 109 16.95 18.68 9.42
N LYS A 110 18.17 18.12 9.42
CA LYS A 110 18.46 16.81 10.02
C LYS A 110 18.11 16.74 11.51
N ASP A 111 18.19 17.89 12.19
CA ASP A 111 17.84 18.12 13.58
C ASP A 111 16.32 18.19 13.82
N GLN A 112 15.49 17.93 12.81
CA GLN A 112 14.04 17.96 12.89
C GLN A 112 13.36 16.81 12.13
N TYR A 113 14.12 15.80 11.68
CA TYR A 113 13.60 14.71 10.87
C TYR A 113 12.50 13.94 11.59
N ASN A 114 12.75 13.56 12.84
CA ASN A 114 11.82 12.72 13.58
C ASN A 114 10.63 13.52 14.12
N CYS A 115 10.88 14.75 14.59
CA CYS A 115 9.84 15.69 15.00
C CYS A 115 8.87 15.99 13.86
N HIS A 116 9.39 16.29 12.66
CA HIS A 116 8.55 16.56 11.49
C HIS A 116 7.74 15.33 11.06
N TRP A 117 8.35 14.14 11.10
CA TRP A 117 7.65 12.87 10.83
C TRP A 117 6.43 12.68 11.75
N TRP A 118 6.59 12.87 13.06
CA TRP A 118 5.50 12.71 14.01
C TRP A 118 4.46 13.83 13.92
N ARG A 119 4.89 15.07 13.65
CA ARG A 119 3.96 16.18 13.39
C ARG A 119 3.05 15.88 12.20
N LEU A 120 3.59 15.37 11.10
CA LEU A 120 2.79 14.97 9.94
C LEU A 120 1.90 13.77 10.24
N SER A 121 2.42 12.78 10.97
CA SER A 121 1.65 11.61 11.39
C SER A 121 0.46 11.99 12.26
N GLU A 122 0.64 12.89 13.22
CA GLU A 122 -0.44 13.40 14.05
C GLU A 122 -1.46 14.20 13.23
N GLN A 123 -0.98 15.11 12.37
CA GLN A 123 -1.85 15.98 11.57
C GLN A 123 -2.74 15.20 10.59
N TYR A 124 -2.18 14.21 9.90
CA TYR A 124 -2.88 13.53 8.80
C TYR A 124 -3.46 12.17 9.18
N GLN A 125 -2.81 11.43 10.09
CA GLN A 125 -3.27 10.11 10.52
C GLN A 125 -3.96 10.13 11.89
N GLY A 126 -3.80 11.19 12.68
CA GLY A 126 -4.36 11.28 14.02
C GLY A 126 -3.67 10.37 15.04
N ILE A 127 -2.41 10.00 14.81
CA ILE A 127 -1.63 9.11 15.68
C ILE A 127 -0.45 9.83 16.33
N LYS A 128 0.00 9.31 17.47
CA LYS A 128 1.18 9.80 18.20
C LYS A 128 2.07 8.63 18.62
N PRO A 129 3.38 8.84 18.85
CA PRO A 129 4.23 7.75 19.31
C PRO A 129 3.80 7.31 20.72
N PRO A 130 3.85 6.00 21.04
CA PRO A 130 3.47 5.50 22.36
C PRO A 130 4.51 5.81 23.46
N VAL A 131 5.71 6.22 23.06
CA VAL A 131 6.82 6.60 23.93
C VAL A 131 7.44 7.90 23.44
N LEU A 132 8.19 8.58 24.30
CA LEU A 132 8.94 9.77 23.88
C LEU A 132 9.95 9.40 22.79
N ARG A 133 9.98 10.22 21.74
CA ARG A 133 10.93 10.13 20.63
C ARG A 133 11.76 11.40 20.59
N SER A 134 12.94 11.30 19.99
CA SER A 134 13.90 12.39 19.87
C SER A 134 14.62 12.33 18.52
N GLU A 135 15.52 13.27 18.23
CA GLU A 135 16.26 13.32 16.96
C GLU A 135 17.48 12.38 16.92
N ILE A 136 17.76 11.66 18.01
CA ILE A 136 18.64 10.48 17.94
C ILE A 136 17.93 9.27 17.33
N ASP A 137 16.60 9.32 17.24
CA ASP A 137 15.77 8.33 16.55
C ASP A 137 15.59 8.68 15.08
N PHE A 138 15.29 7.68 14.26
CA PHE A 138 14.94 7.86 12.86
C PHE A 138 13.77 6.93 12.47
N ASP A 139 12.59 7.23 13.00
CA ASP A 139 11.36 6.46 12.77
C ASP A 139 10.95 6.30 11.30
N PRO A 140 11.05 7.32 10.42
CA PRO A 140 10.78 7.10 9.00
C PRO A 140 11.70 6.02 8.40
N GLY A 141 12.93 5.88 8.89
CA GLY A 141 13.86 4.84 8.44
C GLY A 141 13.44 3.41 8.76
N ALA A 142 12.52 3.21 9.72
CA ALA A 142 11.99 1.89 10.04
C ALA A 142 11.01 1.35 8.98
N LYS A 143 10.56 2.20 8.04
CA LYS A 143 9.67 1.80 6.95
C LYS A 143 10.47 1.56 5.67
N TYR A 144 10.53 0.30 5.21
CA TYR A 144 11.29 -0.19 4.04
C TYR A 144 11.47 0.78 2.86
N HIS A 145 10.42 1.50 2.46
CA HIS A 145 10.47 2.35 1.27
C HIS A 145 11.40 3.56 1.44
N ILE A 146 11.59 4.05 2.68
CA ILE A 146 12.52 5.13 2.99
C ILE A 146 13.98 4.69 2.77
N PRO A 147 14.53 3.66 3.47
CA PRO A 147 15.91 3.24 3.27
C PRO A 147 16.16 2.56 1.91
N ALA A 148 15.15 1.95 1.29
CA ALA A 148 15.28 1.38 -0.05
C ALA A 148 15.23 2.43 -1.19
N ASN A 149 15.01 3.71 -0.85
CA ASN A 149 14.84 4.81 -1.81
C ASN A 149 13.75 4.55 -2.85
N ILE A 150 12.59 4.12 -2.38
CA ILE A 150 11.46 3.73 -3.22
C ILE A 150 10.33 4.78 -3.05
N PRO A 151 9.85 5.44 -4.12
CA PRO A 151 8.69 6.34 -4.08
C PRO A 151 7.44 5.66 -3.50
N TYR A 152 6.67 6.41 -2.70
CA TYR A 152 5.48 5.90 -2.02
C TYR A 152 4.16 6.35 -2.65
N LEU A 153 4.11 7.57 -3.18
CA LEU A 153 3.06 8.06 -4.07
C LEU A 153 3.21 7.30 -5.39
N ARG A 154 2.39 6.26 -5.51
CA ARG A 154 2.13 5.53 -6.74
C ARG A 154 0.62 5.50 -6.88
#